data_AF-A0A177NF84-F1
#
_entry.id   AF-A0A177NF84-F1
#
_cell.length_a   1.000
_cell.length_b   1.000
_cell.length_c   1.000
_cell.angle_alpha   90.00
_cell.angle_beta   90.00
_cell.angle_gamma   90.00
#
_symmetry.space_group_name_H-M   'P 1'
#
loop_
_entity.id
_entity.type
_entity.pdbx_description
1 polymer ?
#
loop_
_entity_poly.entity_id
_entity_poly.type
_entity_poly.pdbx_seq_one_letter_code
_entity_poly.pdbx_strand_id
1 'polypeptide(L)'
;MNMNPLSSATNLISSAQQKADTAAQTIARLPVQNQEVGGLEPIKSTDLFKPVLSLKEAELETSAATKVIKAQDEMIGSLLDINA
;
A
#
# COMPACT_ATOMS: atom_id res chain seq x y z
N MET A 1 4.06 4.86 -25.11
CA MET A 1 3.62 4.11 -23.92
C MET A 1 2.14 4.38 -23.72
N ASN A 2 1.29 3.39 -23.94
CA ASN A 2 -0.16 3.52 -23.72
C ASN A 2 -0.42 3.24 -22.24
N MET A 3 -0.31 4.27 -21.38
CA MET A 3 -0.60 4.12 -19.96
C MET A 3 -2.11 4.04 -19.76
N ASN A 4 -2.65 2.82 -19.80
CA ASN A 4 -4.03 2.58 -19.36
C ASN A 4 -4.11 2.95 -17.87
N PRO A 5 -4.95 3.92 -17.46
CA PRO A 5 -5.05 4.34 -16.07
C PRO A 5 -5.39 3.18 -15.13
N LEU A 6 -6.14 2.19 -15.63
CA LEU A 6 -6.45 0.96 -14.91
C LEU A 6 -5.21 0.12 -14.64
N SER A 7 -4.35 -0.07 -15.65
CA SER A 7 -3.08 -0.81 -15.49
C SER A 7 -2.13 -0.10 -14.51
N SER A 8 -2.11 1.22 -14.52
CA SER A 8 -1.33 2.02 -13.56
C SER A 8 -1.88 1.88 -12.14
N ALA A 9 -3.21 1.91 -11.98
CA ALA A 9 -3.85 1.72 -10.68
C ALA A 9 -3.66 0.30 -10.13
N THR A 10 -3.75 -0.74 -10.97
CA THR A 10 -3.49 -2.12 -10.55
C THR A 10 -2.04 -2.33 -10.14
N ASN A 11 -1.08 -1.69 -10.82
CA ASN A 11 0.33 -1.76 -10.45
C ASN A 11 0.59 -1.07 -9.10
N LEU A 12 -0.04 0.09 -8.85
CA LEU A 12 0.03 0.78 -7.55
C LEU A 12 -0.57 -0.07 -6.43
N ILE A 13 -1.71 -0.71 -6.66
CA ILE A 13 -2.34 -1.61 -5.69
C ILE A 13 -1.44 -2.80 -5.39
N SER A 14 -0.84 -3.42 -6.41
CA SER A 14 0.06 -4.57 -6.22
C SER A 14 1.32 -4.18 -5.44
N SER A 15 1.90 -3.02 -5.71
CA SER A 15 3.05 -2.48 -4.96
C SER A 15 2.68 -2.21 -3.50
N ALA A 16 1.53 -1.57 -3.27
CA ALA A 16 1.04 -1.27 -1.93
C ALA A 16 0.78 -2.55 -1.11
N GLN A 17 0.18 -3.58 -1.71
CA GLN A 17 -0.02 -4.88 -1.05
C GLN A 17 1.30 -5.51 -0.63
N GLN A 18 2.29 -5.55 -1.53
CA GLN A 18 3.60 -6.13 -1.21
C GLN A 18 4.32 -5.36 -0.07
N LYS A 19 4.22 -4.03 -0.07
CA LYS A 19 4.75 -3.19 1.01
C LYS A 19 4.04 -3.47 2.34
N ALA A 20 2.72 -3.58 2.32
CA ALA A 20 1.93 -3.85 3.51
C ALA A 20 2.24 -5.23 4.10
N ASP A 21 2.35 -6.26 3.26
CA ASP A 21 2.70 -7.62 3.69
C ASP A 21 4.09 -7.68 4.32
N THR A 22 5.07 -7.03 3.68
CA THR A 22 6.45 -6.98 4.19
C THR A 22 6.51 -6.23 5.54
N ALA A 23 5.80 -5.12 5.65
CA ALA A 23 5.73 -4.35 6.88
C ALA A 23 5.01 -5.12 8.01
N ALA A 24 3.90 -5.79 7.70
CA ALA A 24 3.17 -6.62 8.65
C ALA A 24 4.00 -7.82 9.13
N GLN A 25 4.70 -8.51 8.23
CA GLN A 25 5.62 -9.59 8.58
C GLN A 25 6.78 -9.08 9.45
N THR A 26 7.29 -7.89 9.16
CA THR A 26 8.36 -7.28 9.97
C THR A 26 7.83 -6.93 11.37
N ILE A 27 6.64 -6.35 11.48
CA ILE A 27 6.00 -6.07 12.79
C ILE A 27 5.76 -7.35 13.58
N ALA A 28 5.26 -8.41 12.93
CA ALA A 28 5.01 -9.70 13.58
C ALA A 28 6.31 -10.40 14.05
N ARG A 29 7.44 -10.13 13.39
CA ARG A 29 8.76 -10.62 13.78
C ARG A 29 9.45 -9.77 14.84
N LEU A 30 9.02 -8.53 15.04
CA LEU A 30 9.60 -7.66 16.05
C LEU A 30 9.09 -8.11 17.43
N PRO A 31 9.99 -8.43 18.38
CA PRO A 31 9.60 -8.75 19.75
C PRO A 31 9.04 -7.47 20.39
N VAL A 32 7.73 -7.41 20.55
CA VAL A 32 7.04 -6.24 21.12
C VAL A 32 7.23 -6.17 22.66
N GLN A 33 7.67 -7.26 23.29
CA GLN A 33 7.92 -7.35 24.72
C GLN A 33 9.42 -7.34 25.06
N ASN A 34 9.78 -6.50 26.03
CA ASN A 34 11.13 -6.37 26.62
C ASN A 34 11.69 -7.67 27.27
N GLN A 35 10.97 -8.79 27.23
CA GLN A 35 11.31 -10.05 27.91
C GLN A 35 11.19 -11.28 27.01
N GLU A 36 11.21 -11.14 25.68
CA GLU A 36 11.34 -12.31 24.80
C GLU A 36 12.77 -12.86 24.84
N VAL A 37 12.94 -13.98 25.55
CA VAL A 37 14.19 -14.75 25.57
C VAL A 37 14.37 -15.48 24.24
N GLY A 38 15.49 -15.24 23.54
CA GLY A 38 15.83 -15.89 22.27
C GLY A 38 15.94 -14.97 21.06
N GLY A 39 15.70 -13.66 21.20
CA GLY A 39 15.98 -12.67 20.16
C GLY A 39 17.49 -12.50 19.94
N LEU A 40 17.97 -12.76 18.73
CA LEU A 40 19.39 -12.69 18.36
C LEU A 40 19.91 -11.26 18.14
N GLU A 41 19.04 -10.24 18.10
CA GLU A 41 19.42 -8.85 17.84
C GLU A 41 18.81 -7.86 18.85
N PRO A 42 19.57 -6.83 19.27
CA PRO A 42 19.07 -5.76 20.12
C PRO A 42 18.15 -4.82 19.32
N ILE A 43 16.86 -5.13 19.33
CA ILE A 43 15.84 -4.38 18.60
C ILE A 43 15.43 -3.14 19.40
N LYS A 44 15.52 -1.96 18.78
CA LYS A 44 15.14 -0.69 19.41
C LYS A 44 13.69 -0.36 19.04
N SER A 45 12.94 0.28 19.93
CA SER A 45 11.56 0.74 19.62
C SER A 45 11.48 1.64 18.38
N THR A 46 12.61 2.22 17.95
CA THR A 46 12.73 2.97 16.70
C THR A 46 12.56 2.13 15.43
N ASP A 47 12.77 0.81 15.52
CA ASP A 47 12.69 -0.11 14.38
C ASP A 47 11.24 -0.40 13.96
N LEU A 48 10.26 -0.06 14.82
CA LEU A 48 8.83 -0.10 14.52
C LEU A 48 8.36 1.08 13.65
N PHE A 49 9.07 2.21 13.64
CA PHE A 49 8.65 3.38 12.86
C PHE A 49 8.71 3.14 11.35
N LYS A 50 9.72 2.40 10.88
CA LYS A 50 9.88 2.10 9.45
C LYS A 50 8.71 1.26 8.90
N PRO A 51 8.34 0.11 9.50
CA PRO A 51 7.18 -0.66 9.07
C PRO A 51 5.86 0.13 9.12
N VAL A 52 5.65 0.93 10.17
CA VAL A 52 4.43 1.74 10.29
C VAL A 52 4.36 2.83 9.22
N LEU A 53 5.49 3.49 8.91
CA LEU A 53 5.56 4.45 7.82
C LEU A 53 5.28 3.78 6.47
N SER A 54 5.88 2.62 6.20
CA SER A 54 5.63 1.85 4.97
C SER A 54 4.18 1.41 4.83
N LEU A 55 3.49 1.06 5.93
CA LEU A 55 2.04 0.80 5.91
C LEU A 55 1.25 2.06 5.52
N LYS A 56 1.64 3.23 6.05
CA LYS A 56 0.95 4.47 5.72
C LYS A 56 1.17 4.91 4.27
N GLU A 57 2.37 4.69 3.74
CA GLU A 57 2.66 4.89 2.32
C GLU A 57 1.82 3.97 1.43
N ALA A 58 1.72 2.68 1.79
CA ALA A 58 0.88 1.73 1.06
C ALA A 58 -0.62 2.13 1.07
N GLU A 59 -1.12 2.65 2.20
CA GLU A 59 -2.48 3.19 2.30
C GLU A 59 -2.68 4.38 1.35
N LEU A 60 -1.72 5.32 1.30
CA LEU A 60 -1.78 6.48 0.42
C LEU A 60 -1.70 6.09 -1.06
N GLU A 61 -0.81 5.15 -1.42
CA GLU A 61 -0.71 4.60 -2.78
C GLU A 61 -2.01 3.93 -3.22
N THR A 62 -2.62 3.15 -2.33
CA THR A 62 -3.92 2.49 -2.59
C THR A 62 -5.04 3.53 -2.75
N SER A 63 -5.07 4.54 -1.88
CA SER A 63 -6.04 5.64 -1.96
C SER A 63 -5.92 6.40 -3.28
N ALA A 64 -4.69 6.72 -3.71
CA ALA A 64 -4.44 7.34 -5.01
C ALA A 64 -4.89 6.43 -6.17
N ALA A 65 -4.59 5.14 -6.12
CA ALA A 65 -5.02 4.18 -7.14
C ALA A 65 -6.55 4.10 -7.26
N THR A 66 -7.27 4.07 -6.13
CA THR A 66 -8.75 4.05 -6.16
C THR A 66 -9.33 5.32 -6.76
N LYS A 67 -8.73 6.49 -6.54
CA LYS A 67 -9.14 7.74 -7.18
C LYS A 67 -8.93 7.72 -8.69
N VAL A 68 -7.81 7.15 -9.16
CA VAL A 68 -7.54 6.99 -10.59
C VAL A 68 -8.60 6.08 -11.24
N ILE A 69 -8.97 4.98 -10.58
CA ILE A 69 -10.03 4.08 -11.07
C ILE A 69 -11.37 4.81 -11.16
N LYS A 70 -11.76 5.56 -10.12
CA LYS A 70 -13.01 6.33 -10.14
C LYS A 70 -13.03 7.39 -11.24
N ALA A 71 -11.94 8.13 -11.40
CA ALA A 71 -11.84 9.14 -12.46
C ALA A 71 -11.94 8.50 -13.86
N GLN A 72 -11.40 7.29 -14.04
CA GLN A 72 -11.57 6.55 -15.29
C GLN A 72 -13.02 6.09 -15.51
N ASP A 73 -13.69 5.61 -14.46
CA ASP A 73 -15.09 5.18 -14.53
C ASP A 73 -16.03 6.34 -14.86
N GLU A 74 -15.86 7.49 -14.19
CA GLU A 74 -16.59 8.73 -14.46
C GLU A 74 -16.34 9.25 -15.89
N MET A 75 -15.11 9.13 -16.40
CA MET A 75 -14.78 9.51 -17.78
C MET A 75 -15.49 8.62 -18.80
N ILE A 76 -15.50 7.30 -18.59
CA ILE A 76 -16.22 6.36 -19.48
C ILE A 76 -17.73 6.62 -19.41
N GLY A 77 -18.29 6.80 -18.21
CA GLY A 77 -19.71 7.14 -18.03
C GLY A 77 -20.09 8.43 -18.75
N SER A 78 -19.29 9.49 -18.60
CA SER A 78 -19.52 10.78 -19.27
C SER A 78 -19.47 10.66 -20.80
N LEU A 79 -18.57 9.84 -21.36
CA LEU A 79 -18.50 9.60 -22.80
C LEU A 79 -19.70 8.79 -23.33
N LEU A 80 -20.23 7.87 -22.52
CA LEU A 80 -21.42 7.10 -22.86
C LEU A 80 -22.68 7.97 -22.81
N ASP A 81 -22.83 8.82 -21.78
CA ASP A 81 -23.96 9.76 -21.64
C ASP A 81 -24.02 10.81 -22.76
N ILE A 82 -22.88 11.23 -23.31
CA ILE A 82 -22.84 12.18 -24.45
C ILE A 82 -23.45 11.58 -25.73
N ASN A 83 -23.48 10.24 -25.86
CA ASN A 83 -24.00 9.56 -27.04
C ASN A 83 -25.43 9.00 -26.84
N ALA A 84 -26.07 9.24 -25.70
CA ALA A 84 -27.41 8.77 -25.35
C ALA A 84 -28.51 9.81 -25.63
#